data_AF-A0AAW2NIB8-F1
#
_entry.id   AF-A0AAW2NIB8-F1
#
_cell.length_a   1.000
_cell.length_b   1.000
_cell.length_c   1.000
_cell.angle_alpha   90.00
_cell.angle_beta   90.00
_cell.angle_gamma   90.00
#
_symmetry.space_group_name_H-M   'P 1'
#
loop_
_entity.id
_entity.type
_entity.pdbx_description
1 polymer ?
#
loop_
_entity_poly.entity_id
_entity_poly.type
_entity_poly.pdbx_seq_one_letter_code
_entity_poly.pdbx_strand_id
1 'polypeptide(L)'
;MRMQGYRNIMENCQENATILKQGLEQTGRFNIVSKDNGVPLVAFSLKDNSRHNEFEISDMLRRFGWIVPAYTMPPDAQHVIVLRVVVREDFSRTLAERLVIDIGKVLHELDTLPARISEKLNAIGEHNPNVVKKDAMELQREITTAWRKLVADRKKKTNGVC
;
A
#
# COMPACT_ATOMS: atom_id res chain seq x y z
N MET A 1 -27.42 35.39 -1.95
CA MET A 1 -28.01 34.13 -1.43
C MET A 1 -27.29 32.88 -1.92
N ARG A 2 -27.10 32.64 -3.24
CA ARG A 2 -26.40 31.44 -3.76
C ARG A 2 -24.94 31.27 -3.30
N MET A 3 -24.17 32.36 -3.24
CA MET A 3 -22.76 32.32 -2.79
C MET A 3 -22.61 31.93 -1.31
N GLN A 4 -23.57 32.32 -0.46
CA GLN A 4 -23.52 32.01 0.97
C GLN A 4 -23.75 30.52 1.22
N GLY A 5 -24.72 29.90 0.53
CA GLY A 5 -24.96 28.46 0.65
C GLY A 5 -23.75 27.64 0.22
N TYR A 6 -23.17 27.96 -0.94
CA TYR A 6 -21.96 27.30 -1.41
C TYR A 6 -20.78 27.48 -0.43
N ARG A 7 -20.60 28.69 0.08
CA ARG A 7 -19.58 28.99 1.08
C ARG A 7 -19.75 28.13 2.33
N ASN A 8 -20.95 28.05 2.89
CA ASN A 8 -21.23 27.24 4.07
C ASN A 8 -20.93 25.75 3.83
N ILE A 9 -21.26 25.23 2.65
CA ILE A 9 -20.97 23.82 2.30
C ILE A 9 -19.46 23.60 2.24
N MET A 10 -18.71 24.50 1.60
CA MET A 10 -17.25 24.39 1.53
C MET A 10 -16.58 24.53 2.90
N GLU A 11 -17.05 25.45 3.76
CA GLU A 11 -16.57 25.61 5.13
C GLU A 11 -16.80 24.30 5.93
N ASN A 12 -17.99 23.71 5.86
CA ASN A 12 -18.27 22.42 6.52
C ASN A 12 -17.37 21.29 5.99
N CYS A 13 -17.11 21.23 4.68
CA CYS A 13 -16.21 20.23 4.11
C CYS A 13 -14.76 20.41 4.63
N GLN A 14 -14.30 21.65 4.77
CA GLN A 14 -12.98 21.95 5.32
C GLN A 14 -12.87 21.60 6.81
N GLU A 15 -13.91 21.89 7.59
CA GLU A 15 -13.97 21.50 9.01
C GLU A 15 -13.91 19.98 9.17
N ASN A 16 -14.69 19.23 8.39
CA ASN A 16 -14.68 17.77 8.44
C ASN A 16 -13.33 17.19 7.99
N ALA A 17 -12.69 17.79 6.98
CA ALA A 17 -11.33 17.41 6.58
C ALA A 17 -10.31 17.67 7.70
N THR A 18 -10.45 18.78 8.43
CA THR A 18 -9.59 19.12 9.56
C THR A 18 -9.74 18.11 10.71
N ILE A 19 -10.97 17.72 11.03
CA ILE A 19 -11.25 16.70 12.05
C ILE A 19 -10.63 15.35 11.66
N LEU A 20 -10.79 14.94 10.40
CA LEU A 20 -10.17 13.72 9.89
C LEU A 20 -8.65 13.78 9.99
N LYS A 21 -8.04 14.91 9.57
CA LYS A 21 -6.59 15.15 9.67
C LYS A 21 -6.11 15.00 11.12
N GLN A 22 -6.76 15.69 12.06
CA GLN A 22 -6.40 15.64 13.48
C GLN A 22 -6.51 14.22 14.06
N GLY A 23 -7.57 13.49 13.70
CA GLY A 23 -7.73 12.10 14.13
C GLY A 23 -6.62 11.18 13.59
N LEU A 24 -6.20 11.39 12.34
CA LEU A 24 -5.07 10.66 11.75
C LEU A 24 -3.74 11.02 12.42
N GLU A 25 -3.50 12.30 12.72
CA GLU A 25 -2.29 12.75 13.43
C GLU A 25 -2.20 12.17 14.84
N GLN A 26 -3.33 12.07 15.55
CA GLN A 26 -3.40 11.47 16.88
C GLN A 26 -3.03 9.98 16.91
N THR A 27 -3.19 9.25 15.79
CA THR A 27 -2.71 7.87 15.71
C THR A 27 -1.19 7.77 15.81
N GLY A 28 -0.48 8.85 15.48
CA GLY A 28 0.98 8.89 15.44
C GLY A 28 1.63 8.09 14.30
N ARG A 29 0.87 7.33 13.51
CA ARG A 29 1.37 6.39 12.49
C ARG A 29 1.51 6.97 11.09
N PHE A 30 0.88 8.12 10.82
CA PHE A 30 0.82 8.71 9.49
C PHE A 30 1.53 10.06 9.39
N ASN A 31 2.08 10.35 8.21
CA ASN A 31 2.51 11.67 7.78
C ASN A 31 1.42 12.29 6.91
N ILE A 32 1.00 13.52 7.23
CA ILE A 32 0.03 14.25 6.42
C ILE A 32 0.77 14.97 5.29
N VAL A 33 0.35 14.71 4.04
CA VAL A 33 0.96 15.23 2.81
C VAL A 33 0.11 16.36 2.22
N SER A 34 -1.21 16.37 2.48
CA SER A 34 -2.11 17.42 2.02
C SER A 34 -1.89 18.75 2.74
N LYS A 35 -2.08 19.86 2.01
CA LYS A 35 -2.09 21.22 2.56
C LYS A 35 -3.45 21.55 3.17
N ASP A 36 -3.46 22.46 4.14
CA ASP A 36 -4.69 22.90 4.83
C ASP A 36 -5.57 23.83 3.99
N ASN A 37 -5.02 24.41 2.93
CA ASN A 37 -5.72 25.38 2.09
C ASN A 37 -5.93 24.82 0.69
N GLY A 38 -7.17 24.84 0.20
CA GLY A 38 -7.51 24.39 -1.15
C GLY A 38 -8.71 23.44 -1.19
N VAL A 39 -8.57 22.33 -1.90
CA VAL A 39 -9.64 21.32 -2.02
C VAL A 39 -9.79 20.56 -0.70
N PRO A 40 -11.01 20.34 -0.17
CA PRO A 40 -11.23 19.61 1.06
C PRO A 40 -10.89 18.12 0.87
N LEU A 41 -9.64 17.76 1.14
CA LEU A 41 -9.14 16.40 1.08
C LEU A 41 -8.03 16.21 2.11
N VAL A 42 -7.81 14.96 2.51
CA VAL A 42 -6.70 14.57 3.36
C VAL A 42 -5.90 13.50 2.62
N ALA A 43 -4.62 13.79 2.35
CA ALA A 43 -3.68 12.85 1.78
C ALA A 43 -2.61 12.51 2.82
N PHE A 44 -2.35 11.24 3.04
CA PHE A 44 -1.46 10.78 4.10
C PHE A 44 -0.73 9.49 3.73
N SER A 45 0.47 9.30 4.27
CA SER A 45 1.29 8.10 4.09
C SER A 45 1.68 7.51 5.44
N LEU A 46 2.06 6.24 5.49
CA LEU A 46 2.64 5.65 6.70
C LEU A 46 4.00 6.29 7.00
N LYS A 47 4.31 6.42 8.30
CA LYS A 47 5.66 6.79 8.76
C LYS A 47 6.64 5.63 8.65
N ASP A 48 6.16 4.41 8.88
CA ASP A 48 6.93 3.18 8.79
C ASP A 48 6.19 2.21 7.86
N ASN A 49 6.86 1.85 6.78
CA ASN A 49 6.36 0.95 5.72
C ASN A 49 7.17 -0.37 5.68
N SER A 50 7.81 -0.74 6.80
CA SER A 50 8.68 -1.92 6.87
C SER A 50 7.92 -3.24 6.84
N ARG A 51 6.74 -3.30 7.46
CA ARG A 51 5.93 -4.52 7.61
C ARG A 51 4.71 -4.56 6.71
N HIS A 52 4.06 -3.41 6.54
CA HIS A 52 2.78 -3.26 5.84
C HIS A 52 2.78 -1.94 5.08
N ASN A 53 2.15 -1.95 3.91
CA ASN A 53 2.03 -0.77 3.07
C ASN A 53 0.61 -0.19 3.04
N GLU A 54 0.51 1.00 2.46
CA GLU A 54 -0.73 1.74 2.31
C GLU A 54 -1.75 1.00 1.42
N PHE A 55 -1.31 0.14 0.51
CA PHE A 55 -2.19 -0.71 -0.29
C PHE A 55 -2.90 -1.75 0.59
N GLU A 56 -2.20 -2.39 1.51
CA GLU A 56 -2.81 -3.31 2.48
C GLU A 56 -3.83 -2.60 3.37
N ILE A 57 -3.53 -1.39 3.84
CA ILE A 57 -4.49 -0.57 4.60
C ILE A 57 -5.73 -0.27 3.76
N SER A 58 -5.55 0.16 2.50
CA SER A 58 -6.65 0.41 1.56
C SER A 58 -7.55 -0.81 1.42
N ASP A 59 -6.97 -1.99 1.22
CA ASP A 59 -7.72 -3.23 1.04
C ASP A 59 -8.44 -3.68 2.32
N MET A 60 -7.81 -3.53 3.48
CA MET A 60 -8.46 -3.85 4.75
C MET A 60 -9.62 -2.91 5.07
N LEU A 61 -9.50 -1.62 4.74
CA LEU A 61 -10.58 -0.66 4.91
C LEU A 61 -11.83 -1.01 4.08
N ARG A 62 -11.69 -1.73 2.97
CA ARG A 62 -12.84 -2.22 2.18
C ARG A 62 -13.76 -3.14 2.98
N ARG A 63 -13.24 -3.88 3.97
CA ARG A 63 -14.05 -4.75 4.86
C ARG A 63 -15.02 -3.96 5.72
N PHE A 64 -14.70 -2.69 6.01
CA PHE A 64 -15.55 -1.75 6.73
C PHE A 64 -16.47 -0.95 5.80
N GLY A 65 -16.40 -1.20 4.48
CA GLY A 65 -17.17 -0.48 3.47
C GLY A 65 -16.50 0.80 2.96
N TRP A 66 -15.27 1.09 3.39
CA TRP A 66 -14.53 2.28 2.97
C TRP A 66 -13.75 2.03 1.67
N ILE A 67 -13.83 2.96 0.73
CA ILE A 67 -13.03 2.95 -0.50
C ILE A 67 -12.05 4.12 -0.43
N VAL A 68 -10.85 3.86 0.10
CA VAL A 68 -9.77 4.86 0.22
C VAL A 68 -8.66 4.49 -0.75
N PRO A 69 -8.48 5.20 -1.87
CA PRO A 69 -7.45 4.87 -2.85
C PRO A 69 -6.05 5.08 -2.29
N ALA A 70 -5.15 4.13 -2.56
CA ALA A 70 -3.71 4.25 -2.38
C ALA A 70 -3.03 4.36 -3.76
N TYR A 71 -2.04 5.25 -3.90
CA TYR A 71 -1.26 5.39 -5.13
C TYR A 71 0.19 5.84 -4.84
N THR A 72 1.11 5.48 -5.72
CA THR A 72 2.50 5.94 -5.68
C THR A 72 2.61 7.36 -6.21
N MET A 73 3.51 8.14 -5.63
CA MET A 73 3.80 9.50 -6.09
C MET A 73 4.52 9.49 -7.47
N PRO A 74 4.56 10.63 -8.18
CA PRO A 74 5.21 10.77 -9.49
C PRO A 74 6.69 10.37 -9.50
N PRO A 75 7.35 10.28 -10.67
CA PRO A 75 8.67 9.68 -10.86
C PRO A 75 9.75 10.06 -9.85
N ASP A 76 9.78 11.32 -9.41
CA ASP A 76 10.78 11.83 -8.48
C ASP A 76 10.55 11.41 -7.01
N ALA A 77 9.42 10.75 -6.70
CA ALA A 77 9.02 10.34 -5.35
C ALA A 77 8.28 8.98 -5.30
N GLN A 78 8.46 8.08 -6.27
CA GLN A 78 7.72 6.81 -6.39
C GLN A 78 7.75 5.91 -5.14
N HIS A 79 8.77 6.04 -4.30
CA HIS A 79 8.89 5.33 -3.03
C HIS A 79 7.85 5.76 -1.97
N VAL A 80 7.17 6.88 -2.20
CA VAL A 80 6.09 7.37 -1.34
C VAL A 80 4.75 6.90 -1.89
N ILE A 81 4.05 6.08 -1.12
CA ILE A 81 2.66 5.70 -1.38
C ILE A 81 1.77 6.54 -0.49
N VAL A 82 0.67 7.07 -1.04
CA VAL A 82 -0.27 7.91 -0.31
C VAL A 82 -1.68 7.35 -0.38
N LEU A 83 -2.39 7.41 0.74
CA LEU A 83 -3.83 7.27 0.82
C LEU A 83 -4.47 8.65 0.65
N ARG A 84 -5.60 8.72 -0.08
CA ARG A 84 -6.32 9.99 -0.29
C ARG A 84 -7.80 9.87 0.02
N VAL A 85 -8.27 10.66 0.98
CA VAL A 85 -9.68 10.82 1.32
C VAL A 85 -10.15 12.18 0.84
N VAL A 86 -11.15 12.21 -0.04
CA VAL A 86 -11.77 13.46 -0.50
C VAL A 86 -13.04 13.69 0.30
N VAL A 87 -13.13 14.86 0.94
CA VAL A 87 -14.27 15.24 1.78
C VAL A 87 -15.28 15.99 0.92
N ARG A 88 -16.49 15.46 0.85
CA ARG A 88 -17.61 15.99 0.07
C ARG A 88 -18.72 16.47 1.01
N GLU A 89 -19.74 17.12 0.46
CA GLU A 89 -20.89 17.64 1.22
C GLU A 89 -21.60 16.56 2.05
N ASP A 90 -21.67 15.33 1.55
CA ASP A 90 -22.26 14.18 2.23
C ASP A 90 -21.36 13.54 3.30
N PHE A 91 -20.08 13.96 3.37
CA PHE A 91 -19.13 13.45 4.35
C PHE A 91 -19.22 14.23 5.66
N SER A 92 -20.10 13.75 6.55
CA SER A 92 -20.35 14.37 7.85
C SER A 92 -19.21 14.15 8.85
N ARG A 93 -19.22 14.95 9.92
CA ARG A 93 -18.30 14.78 11.06
C ARG A 93 -18.33 13.38 11.65
N THR A 94 -19.51 12.77 11.79
CA THR A 94 -19.66 11.40 12.31
C THR A 94 -18.99 10.37 11.39
N LEU A 95 -19.04 10.57 10.06
CA LEU A 95 -18.33 9.72 9.11
C LEU A 95 -16.82 9.90 9.21
N ALA A 96 -16.33 11.13 9.42
CA ALA A 96 -14.92 11.41 9.66
C ALA A 96 -14.42 10.68 10.92
N GLU A 97 -15.12 10.82 12.03
CA GLU A 97 -14.77 10.15 13.31
C GLU A 97 -14.82 8.63 13.17
N ARG A 98 -15.85 8.09 12.50
CA ARG A 98 -15.97 6.65 12.24
C ARG A 98 -14.83 6.11 11.39
N LEU A 99 -14.43 6.85 10.34
CA LEU A 99 -13.30 6.46 9.49
C LEU A 99 -12.01 6.39 10.31
N VAL A 100 -11.74 7.36 11.19
CA VAL A 100 -10.56 7.35 12.08
C VAL A 100 -10.57 6.12 13.00
N ILE A 101 -11.73 5.79 13.59
CA ILE A 101 -11.87 4.61 14.44
C ILE A 101 -11.59 3.32 13.66
N ASP A 102 -12.15 3.18 12.47
CA ASP A 102 -11.96 1.99 11.64
C ASP A 102 -10.51 1.87 11.13
N ILE A 103 -9.85 2.98 10.80
CA ILE A 103 -8.41 3.01 10.53
C ILE A 103 -7.61 2.52 11.74
N GLY A 104 -7.95 2.97 12.95
CA GLY A 104 -7.31 2.49 14.18
C GLY A 104 -7.43 0.98 14.37
N LYS A 105 -8.60 0.40 14.08
CA LYS A 105 -8.81 -1.05 14.11
C LYS A 105 -7.97 -1.79 13.06
N VAL A 106 -7.93 -1.28 11.84
CA VAL A 106 -7.10 -1.85 10.76
C VAL A 106 -5.63 -1.85 11.14
N LEU A 107 -5.12 -0.74 11.68
CA LEU A 107 -3.74 -0.65 12.15
C LEU A 107 -3.45 -1.68 13.25
N HIS A 108 -4.35 -1.82 14.21
CA HIS A 108 -4.20 -2.81 15.27
C HIS A 108 -4.19 -4.25 14.75
N GLU A 109 -5.07 -4.57 13.80
CA GLU A 109 -5.11 -5.89 13.18
C GLU A 109 -3.82 -6.16 12.38
N LEU A 110 -3.34 -5.18 11.59
CA LEU A 110 -2.07 -5.29 10.87
C LEU A 110 -0.88 -5.52 11.82
N ASP A 111 -0.83 -4.84 12.96
CA ASP A 111 0.27 -5.03 13.92
C ASP A 111 0.36 -6.49 14.45
N THR A 112 -0.78 -7.19 14.54
CA THR A 112 -0.87 -8.60 14.96
C THR A 112 -0.52 -9.61 13.87
N LEU A 113 -0.63 -9.22 12.59
CA LEU A 113 -0.34 -10.11 11.47
C LEU A 113 1.17 -10.14 11.19
N PRO A 114 1.75 -11.31 10.88
CA PRO A 114 3.13 -11.34 10.41
C PRO A 114 3.23 -10.46 9.14
N ALA A 115 4.35 -9.74 8.98
CA ALA A 115 4.59 -8.96 7.78
C ALA A 115 4.29 -9.85 6.58
N ARG A 116 3.29 -9.48 5.77
CA ARG A 116 3.08 -10.17 4.52
C ARG A 116 4.38 -9.96 3.77
N ILE A 117 5.00 -11.06 3.34
CA ILE A 117 6.13 -11.00 2.41
C ILE A 117 5.54 -10.34 1.17
N SER A 118 5.62 -9.00 1.12
CA SER A 118 5.08 -8.21 0.04
C SER A 118 5.76 -8.72 -1.22
N GLU A 119 4.92 -9.19 -2.11
CA GLU A 119 5.17 -9.86 -3.38
C GLU A 119 6.55 -9.55 -3.98
N LYS A 120 7.43 -10.56 -3.97
CA LYS A 120 8.53 -10.70 -4.95
C LYS A 120 8.03 -10.72 -6.43
N LEU A 121 6.77 -10.39 -6.71
CA LEU A 121 6.14 -10.56 -8.01
C LEU A 121 6.03 -9.25 -8.83
N ASN A 122 5.99 -8.08 -8.20
CA ASN A 122 5.94 -6.81 -8.96
C ASN A 122 7.34 -6.29 -9.36
N ALA A 123 8.42 -6.90 -8.86
CA ALA A 123 9.81 -6.58 -9.20
C ALA A 123 10.42 -7.47 -10.32
N ILE A 124 9.59 -8.14 -11.12
CA ILE A 124 9.99 -8.71 -12.43
C ILE A 124 9.64 -7.72 -13.57
N GLY A 125 8.86 -6.67 -13.27
CA GLY A 125 8.59 -5.55 -14.16
C GLY A 125 9.59 -4.42 -13.94
N GLU A 126 10.70 -4.50 -14.68
CA GLU A 126 11.54 -3.36 -15.10
C GLU A 126 12.64 -2.83 -14.13
N HIS A 127 13.88 -3.15 -14.55
CA HIS A 127 15.15 -2.48 -14.31
C HIS A 127 15.87 -2.65 -12.94
N ASN A 128 16.86 -3.53 -12.93
CA ASN A 128 17.93 -3.58 -11.92
C ASN A 128 19.29 -3.60 -12.63
N PRO A 129 20.27 -2.77 -12.23
CA PRO A 129 21.66 -3.16 -12.49
C PRO A 129 22.56 -2.83 -11.30
N ASN A 130 22.53 -3.65 -10.24
CA ASN A 130 23.76 -4.00 -9.51
C ASN A 130 23.57 -5.26 -8.65
N VAL A 131 23.55 -6.42 -9.31
CA VAL A 131 23.91 -7.70 -8.69
C VAL A 131 24.84 -8.42 -9.67
N VAL A 132 25.99 -8.84 -9.14
CA VAL A 132 27.19 -9.32 -9.85
C VAL A 132 26.86 -10.34 -10.94
N LYS A 133 27.32 -10.06 -12.17
CA LYS A 133 27.23 -10.94 -13.34
C LYS A 133 28.05 -12.21 -13.09
N LYS A 134 27.40 -13.30 -12.67
CA LYS A 134 27.88 -14.63 -13.06
C LYS A 134 27.49 -14.83 -14.51
N ASP A 135 28.47 -15.17 -15.35
CA ASP A 135 28.33 -15.21 -16.79
C ASP A 135 27.19 -16.16 -17.18
N ALA A 136 26.28 -15.73 -18.05
CA ALA A 136 25.03 -16.44 -18.37
C ALA A 136 25.29 -17.87 -18.87
N MET A 137 26.47 -18.07 -19.48
CA MET A 137 26.96 -19.35 -19.96
C MET A 137 27.32 -20.33 -18.83
N GLU A 138 27.81 -19.83 -17.70
CA GLU A 138 28.17 -20.63 -16.53
C GLU A 138 26.91 -21.09 -15.78
N LEU A 139 25.93 -20.18 -15.64
CA LEU A 139 24.62 -20.51 -15.07
C LEU A 139 23.86 -21.54 -15.92
N GLN A 140 23.85 -21.37 -17.25
CA GLN A 140 23.25 -22.37 -18.16
C GLN A 140 23.97 -23.72 -18.07
N ARG A 141 25.30 -23.74 -17.91
CA ARG A 141 26.07 -24.98 -17.72
C ARG A 141 25.73 -25.67 -16.41
N GLU A 142 25.63 -24.93 -15.30
CA GLU A 142 25.24 -25.49 -13.99
C GLU A 142 23.83 -26.07 -14.02
N ILE A 143 22.87 -25.33 -14.57
CA ILE A 143 21.47 -25.79 -14.71
C ILE A 143 21.41 -27.04 -15.59
N THR A 144 22.06 -27.04 -16.75
CA THR A 144 22.06 -28.19 -17.67
C THR A 144 22.73 -29.42 -17.04
N THR A 145 23.79 -29.21 -16.26
CA THR A 145 24.51 -30.29 -15.57
C THR A 145 23.67 -30.88 -14.44
N ALA A 146 23.00 -30.02 -13.65
CA ALA A 146 22.07 -30.44 -12.61
C ALA A 146 20.90 -31.24 -13.19
N TRP A 147 20.29 -30.76 -14.28
CA TRP A 147 19.22 -31.49 -14.98
C TRP A 147 19.67 -32.83 -15.54
N ARG A 148 20.85 -32.91 -16.17
CA ARG A 148 21.40 -34.19 -16.66
C ARG A 148 21.64 -35.19 -15.53
N LYS A 149 22.19 -34.74 -14.40
CA LYS A 149 22.44 -35.59 -13.22
C LYS A 149 21.13 -36.13 -12.65
N LEU A 150 20.12 -35.25 -12.51
CA LEU A 150 18.82 -35.60 -11.98
C LEU A 150 18.07 -36.58 -12.90
N VAL A 151 18.14 -36.38 -14.22
CA VAL A 151 17.58 -37.31 -15.21
C VAL A 151 18.32 -38.65 -15.21
N ALA A 152 19.65 -38.66 -15.07
CA ALA A 152 20.44 -39.89 -14.98
C ALA A 152 20.16 -40.68 -13.70
N ASP A 153 20.03 -40.01 -12.55
CA ASP A 153 19.67 -40.62 -11.27
C ASP A 153 18.23 -41.17 -11.31
N ARG A 154 17.31 -40.48 -11.99
CA ARG A 154 15.93 -40.95 -12.20
C ARG A 154 15.89 -42.18 -13.12
N LYS A 155 16.71 -42.23 -14.18
CA LYS A 155 16.81 -43.36 -15.11
C LYS A 155 17.44 -44.61 -14.47
N LYS A 156 18.36 -44.43 -13.50
CA LYS A 156 18.89 -45.53 -12.66
C LYS A 156 17.82 -46.11 -11.73
N LYS A 157 16.90 -45.29 -11.23
CA LYS A 157 15.82 -45.72 -10.32
C LYS A 157 14.67 -46.45 -11.02
N THR A 158 14.50 -46.26 -12.33
CA THR A 158 13.42 -46.88 -13.12
C THR A 158 13.79 -48.21 -13.78
N ASN A 159 15.06 -48.62 -13.78
CA ASN A 159 15.51 -49.90 -14.36
C ASN A 159 15.51 -51.07 -13.37
N GLY A 160 14.69 -50.99 -12.31
CA GLY A 160 14.65 -51.95 -11.21
C GLY A 160 13.24 -52.26 -10.72
N VAL A 161 12.27 -52.40 -11.63
CA VAL A 161 10.96 -53.00 -11.34
C VAL A 161 10.75 -54.09 -12.38
N CYS A 162 10.65 -55.34 -11.90
CA CYS A 162 10.44 -56.56 -12.67
C CYS A 162 9.15 -56.53 -13.50
#